data_AF-A0A836WLY3-F1
#
_entry.id   AF-A0A836WLY3-F1
#
_cell.length_a   1.000
_cell.length_b   1.000
_cell.length_c   1.000
_cell.angle_alpha   90.00
_cell.angle_beta   90.00
_cell.angle_gamma   90.00
#
_symmetry.space_group_name_H-M   'P 1'
#
loop_
_entity.id
_entity.type
_entity.pdbx_description
1 polymer ?
#
loop_
_entity_poly.entity_id
_entity_poly.type
_entity_poly.pdbx_seq_one_letter_code
_entity_poly.pdbx_strand_id
1 'polypeptide(L)'
;MRRVMIFLIPLIASGAHILIWNYDPLDRFYDAEIGDSVDCSYWLKQTVIANGHTYEVRNGKTLPANLDPYDVILGTLGFYRC
;
A
#
# COMPACT_ATOMS: atom_id res chain seq x y z
N MET A 1 -35.31 -0.52 -33.03
CA MET A 1 -33.94 -1.07 -33.13
C MET A 1 -32.94 0.02 -32.82
N ARG A 2 -31.88 -0.32 -32.04
CA ARG A 2 -30.58 0.38 -31.98
C ARG A 2 -30.60 1.80 -31.37
N ARG A 3 -29.93 2.15 -30.26
CA ARG A 3 -28.86 1.54 -29.47
C ARG A 3 -28.92 2.20 -28.08
N VAL A 4 -29.50 1.53 -27.09
CA VAL A 4 -29.12 1.76 -25.68
C VAL A 4 -27.88 0.89 -25.51
N MET A 5 -26.71 1.45 -25.81
CA MET A 5 -25.45 0.71 -25.80
C MET A 5 -24.47 1.46 -24.91
N ILE A 6 -24.58 1.17 -23.61
CA ILE A 6 -23.44 0.98 -22.70
C ILE A 6 -22.45 2.16 -22.71
N PHE A 7 -22.84 3.27 -22.08
CA PHE A 7 -21.88 4.13 -21.37
C PHE A 7 -21.59 3.57 -19.96
N LEU A 8 -21.65 2.25 -19.82
CA LEU A 8 -21.05 1.46 -18.73
C LEU A 8 -19.58 1.14 -19.10
N ILE A 9 -18.85 2.12 -19.62
CA ILE A 9 -17.42 2.13 -19.32
C ILE A 9 -17.45 2.40 -17.81
N PRO A 10 -17.09 1.43 -16.94
CA PRO A 10 -16.97 1.78 -15.54
C PRO A 10 -16.07 3.00 -15.53
N LEU A 11 -16.59 4.12 -15.01
CA LEU A 11 -15.78 5.27 -14.63
C LEU A 11 -14.62 4.63 -13.88
N ILE A 12 -13.49 4.49 -14.60
CA ILE A 12 -12.43 3.56 -14.25
C ILE A 12 -12.08 3.96 -12.84
N ALA A 13 -12.32 3.05 -11.90
CA ALA A 13 -11.97 3.24 -10.50
C ALA A 13 -10.55 3.80 -10.51
N SER A 14 -10.43 5.11 -10.30
CA SER A 14 -9.15 5.81 -10.35
C SER A 14 -8.47 5.53 -9.04
N GLY A 15 -8.14 4.25 -8.82
CA GLY A 15 -7.45 3.82 -7.65
C GLY A 15 -6.08 4.49 -7.67
N ALA A 16 -5.76 5.21 -6.58
CA ALA A 16 -4.44 5.80 -6.41
C ALA A 16 -3.36 4.72 -6.59
N HIS A 17 -2.23 5.11 -7.19
CA HIS A 17 -1.03 4.30 -7.23
C HIS A 17 -0.16 4.64 -6.01
N ILE A 18 -0.13 3.74 -5.03
CA ILE A 18 0.44 4.00 -3.71
C ILE A 18 1.80 3.33 -3.56
N LEU A 19 2.81 4.08 -3.13
CA LEU A 19 4.07 3.49 -2.68
C LEU A 19 3.95 3.08 -1.21
N ILE A 20 4.14 1.81 -0.91
CA ILE A 20 4.38 1.31 0.45
C ILE A 20 5.89 1.18 0.60
N TRP A 21 6.51 2.16 1.26
CA TRP A 21 7.94 2.13 1.55
C TRP A 21 8.17 1.54 2.94
N ASN A 22 8.84 0.40 2.99
CA ASN A 22 9.12 -0.32 4.22
C ASN A 22 10.61 -0.27 4.56
N TYR A 23 10.97 0.52 5.57
CA TYR A 23 12.36 0.76 5.93
C TYR A 23 13.08 -0.53 6.34
N ASP A 24 12.42 -1.39 7.13
CA ASP A 24 12.97 -2.65 7.62
C ASP A 24 11.91 -3.77 7.53
N PRO A 25 12.02 -4.69 6.57
CA PRO A 25 11.04 -5.76 6.37
C PRO A 25 11.04 -6.84 7.45
N LEU A 26 12.05 -6.86 8.33
CA LEU A 26 12.06 -7.72 9.51
C LEU A 26 11.33 -7.08 10.68
N ASP A 27 10.91 -5.82 10.54
CA ASP A 27 10.30 -5.09 11.63
C ASP A 27 8.83 -5.43 11.74
N ARG A 28 8.51 -6.16 12.80
CA ARG A 28 7.16 -6.58 13.12
C ARG A 28 6.79 -5.91 14.43
N PHE A 29 5.63 -5.27 14.45
CA PHE A 29 5.12 -4.59 15.63
C PHE A 29 4.53 -5.64 16.58
N TYR A 30 5.09 -5.82 17.77
CA TYR A 30 4.49 -6.71 18.76
C TYR A 30 3.21 -6.10 19.32
N ASP A 31 2.12 -6.86 19.23
CA ASP A 31 0.83 -6.49 19.80
C ASP A 31 0.50 -7.47 20.95
N ALA A 32 0.49 -6.93 22.16
CA ALA A 32 0.27 -7.69 23.38
C ALA A 32 -1.18 -8.20 23.52
N GLU A 33 -2.14 -7.59 22.83
CA GLU A 33 -3.55 -8.00 22.87
C GLU A 33 -3.76 -9.32 22.14
N ILE A 34 -3.07 -9.50 21.00
CA ILE A 34 -3.10 -10.73 20.21
C ILE A 34 -1.98 -11.71 20.59
N GLY A 35 -1.02 -11.28 21.40
CA GLY A 35 0.12 -12.08 21.84
C GLY A 35 1.10 -12.44 20.72
N ASP A 36 1.12 -11.68 19.63
CA ASP A 36 1.89 -11.96 18.42
C ASP A 36 2.38 -10.65 17.75
N SER A 37 3.22 -10.79 16.74
CA SER A 37 3.79 -9.67 15.99
C SER A 37 3.09 -9.44 14.66
N VAL A 38 2.71 -8.18 14.43
CA VAL A 38 2.00 -7.70 13.26
C VAL A 38 2.99 -7.25 12.18
N ASP A 39 2.85 -7.78 10.97
CA ASP A 39 3.50 -7.23 9.78
C ASP A 39 2.67 -6.05 9.26
N CYS A 40 3.08 -4.83 9.61
CA CYS A 40 2.38 -3.61 9.22
C CYS A 40 2.34 -3.44 7.69
N SER A 41 3.44 -3.78 6.98
CA SER A 41 3.48 -3.69 5.52
C SER A 41 2.47 -4.63 4.88
N TYR A 42 2.29 -5.83 5.45
CA TYR A 42 1.24 -6.77 5.03
C TYR A 42 -0.15 -6.15 5.11
N TRP A 43 -0.53 -5.58 6.26
CA TRP A 43 -1.87 -5.03 6.45
C TRP A 43 -2.12 -3.76 5.64
N LEU A 44 -1.09 -2.95 5.37
CA LEU A 44 -1.19 -1.84 4.44
C LEU A 44 -1.52 -2.34 3.03
N LYS A 45 -0.85 -3.38 2.52
CA LYS A 45 -1.20 -4.00 1.22
C LYS A 45 -2.66 -4.45 1.17
N GLN A 46 -3.10 -5.18 2.20
CA GLN A 46 -4.49 -5.67 2.26
C GLN A 46 -5.49 -4.50 2.24
N THR A 47 -5.21 -3.46 3.00
CA THR A 47 -6.05 -2.25 3.06
C THR A 47 -6.11 -1.54 1.72
N VAL A 48 -4.98 -1.37 1.04
CA VAL A 48 -4.92 -0.74 -0.29
C VAL A 48 -5.77 -1.52 -1.30
N ILE A 49 -5.61 -2.85 -1.35
CA ILE A 49 -6.41 -3.72 -2.24
C ILE A 49 -7.90 -3.61 -1.91
N ALA A 50 -8.25 -3.70 -0.63
CA ALA A 50 -9.65 -3.67 -0.18
C ALA A 50 -10.35 -2.35 -0.55
N ASN A 51 -9.61 -1.25 -0.69
CA ASN A 51 -10.13 0.05 -1.10
C ASN A 51 -10.06 0.29 -2.62
N GLY A 52 -9.69 -0.71 -3.42
CA GLY A 52 -9.66 -0.60 -4.88
C GLY A 52 -8.50 0.24 -5.42
N HIS A 53 -7.41 0.37 -4.64
CA HIS A 53 -6.19 1.06 -5.04
C HIS A 53 -5.12 0.07 -5.50
N THR A 54 -4.08 0.59 -6.18
CA THR A 54 -2.90 -0.21 -6.56
C THR A 54 -1.72 0.19 -5.70
N TYR A 55 -0.73 -0.70 -5.55
CA TYR A 55 0.49 -0.36 -4.84
C TYR A 55 1.75 -0.97 -5.44
N GLU A 56 2.86 -0.36 -5.05
CA GLU A 56 4.20 -0.93 -5.16
C GLU A 56 4.83 -1.00 -3.76
N VAL A 57 5.57 -2.08 -3.47
CA VAL A 57 6.34 -2.18 -2.22
C VAL A 57 7.82 -2.00 -2.49
N ARG A 58 8.44 -1.09 -1.75
CA ARG A 58 9.89 -0.90 -1.76
C ARG A 58 10.45 -1.08 -0.35
N ASN A 59 11.34 -2.06 -0.19
CA ASN A 59 12.02 -2.31 1.06
C ASN A 59 13.39 -1.63 1.08
N GLY A 60 13.83 -1.16 2.24
CA GLY A 60 15.20 -0.73 2.48
C GLY A 60 15.33 0.66 3.06
N LYS A 61 16.57 1.00 3.47
CA LYS A 61 16.86 2.18 4.28
C LYS A 61 16.74 3.51 3.55
N THR A 62 16.63 3.49 2.22
CA THR A 62 16.52 4.68 1.39
C THR A 62 15.21 4.67 0.64
N LEU A 63 14.50 5.79 0.71
CA LEU A 63 13.34 6.05 -0.12
C LEU A 63 13.75 6.08 -1.61
N PRO A 64 12.91 5.59 -2.55
CA PRO A 64 13.19 5.70 -3.98
C PRO A 64 13.45 7.15 -4.40
N ALA A 65 14.41 7.35 -5.31
CA ALA A 65 14.81 8.68 -5.77
C ALA A 65 13.74 9.36 -6.66
N ASN A 66 12.92 8.57 -7.35
CA ASN A 66 11.80 9.05 -8.14
C ASN A 66 10.49 8.67 -7.45
N LEU A 67 9.68 9.67 -7.12
CA LEU A 67 8.39 9.53 -6.44
C LEU A 67 7.22 10.02 -7.29
N ASP A 68 7.49 10.66 -8.43
CA ASP A 68 6.49 11.20 -9.35
C ASP A 68 5.39 10.20 -9.79
N PRO A 69 5.67 8.87 -9.90
CA PRO A 69 4.63 7.91 -10.28
C PRO A 69 3.56 7.66 -9.22
N TYR A 70 3.77 8.07 -7.97
CA TYR A 70 2.90 7.69 -6.85
C TYR A 70 2.03 8.86 -6.39
N ASP A 71 0.75 8.60 -6.21
CA ASP A 71 -0.20 9.59 -5.68
C ASP A 71 -0.06 9.75 -4.15
N VAL A 72 0.34 8.68 -3.46
CA VAL A 72 0.51 8.62 -2.00
C VAL A 72 1.70 7.73 -1.65
N ILE A 73 2.42 8.11 -0.59
CA ILE A 73 3.51 7.32 -0.01
C ILE A 73 3.17 6.98 1.44
N LEU A 74 3.14 5.69 1.75
CA LEU A 74 2.97 5.16 3.10
C LEU A 74 4.31 4.59 3.56
N GLY A 75 4.95 5.29 4.51
CA GLY A 75 6.23 4.88 5.09
C GLY A 75 6.03 4.08 6.38
N THR A 76 6.52 2.84 6.43
CA THR A 76 6.69 2.11 7.69
C THR A 76 8.14 2.27 8.14
N LEU A 77 8.32 3.04 9.21
CA LEU A 77 9.60 3.22 9.86
C LEU A 77 9.81 2.08 10.85
N GLY A 78 11.01 1.50 10.85
CA GLY A 78 11.34 0.43 11.77
C GLY A 78 11.53 0.94 13.20
N PHE A 79 11.38 0.08 14.19
CA PHE A 79 11.86 0.31 15.55
C PHE A 79 13.39 0.37 15.57
N TYR A 80 13.92 1.25 16.41
CA TYR A 80 15.33 1.21 16.74
C TYR A 80 15.65 -0.11 17.44
N ARG A 81 16.33 -1.03 16.75
CA ARG A 81 16.90 -2.23 17.36
C ARG A 81 18.24 -1.83 17.98
N CYS A 82 18.25 -1.68 19.31
CA CYS A 82 19.47 -1.55 20.10
C CYS A 82 20.26 -2.87 20.15
#